data_AF-A0A2W2GA69-F1
#
_entry.id   AF-A0A2W2GA69-F1
#
_cell.length_a   1.000
_cell.length_b   1.000
_cell.length_c   1.000
_cell.angle_alpha   90.00
_cell.angle_beta   90.00
_cell.angle_gamma   90.00
#
_symmetry.space_group_name_H-M   'P 1'
#
loop_
_entity.id
_entity.type
_entity.pdbx_description
1 polymer ?
#
loop_
_entity_poly.entity_id
_entity_poly.type
_entity_poly.pdbx_seq_one_letter_code
_entity_poly.pdbx_strand_id
1 'polypeptide(L)'
;MPYDFNQQIIEEFRAGRGRVGGPFEGARLLLLTTTGARSGARHTVPLGYLPDEGGRMLVIASAGGAPHHPAWYHNLRADPRVTVETGVFTIEAEAAVLEGEERDRLFARAVEADSGWADYQAKSGRVLPVVALTPRSGSFPDLPEGEVLKAIHDAFRRELALVRAEVAASGPRLGAQLRVNCLTLCGGLHHHHTVESGGLFPHLRDRHPELDAVLDRLHAEHTVLAGLLDDLRQLVSADSADLLTRVDRLITEIENHLAYEERHLVPLMNALPPRHEDHSTVTRVPADPGDRAAVMAAMRSPAAGAPPLDADMTPRLPHTGGVPGQWVTGSAAEDGVTLYVHGGGFEHTQPALEPLMAYRLSQATGRPVFKTDQRLAPAHPYPAALDDVVAVYRSLLEQGVPADRVILSGESSGGTLVLSALLALKAAGDPLPGAAVAISPLTDLTLSSPSLDADDGQDVLSRPVVERITAQYLAGARADQAPQSPLHGDLRGLPPLLLVAGTAEVLLDDTRRFAAAAAAAGVEVTLDLYEGMPHAFHLSVLAQEPPAVAMTFLRRLSDWCPGRSR
;
A
#
# COMPACT_ATOMS: atom_id res chain seq x y z
N MET A 1 40.78 17.47 6.85
CA MET A 1 40.32 16.84 5.60
C MET A 1 39.48 17.87 4.87
N PRO A 2 39.67 18.12 3.56
CA PRO A 2 38.74 19.00 2.85
C PRO A 2 37.37 18.33 2.95
N TYR A 3 36.40 19.03 3.53
CA TYR A 3 35.02 18.55 3.59
C TYR A 3 34.56 18.20 2.17
N ASP A 4 34.02 16.99 2.00
CA ASP A 4 33.45 16.57 0.72
C ASP A 4 32.31 17.53 0.37
N PHE A 5 32.50 18.31 -0.70
CA PHE A 5 31.55 19.32 -1.15
C PHE A 5 30.13 18.73 -1.29
N ASN A 6 30.01 17.49 -1.79
CA ASN A 6 28.70 16.85 -1.92
C ASN A 6 28.08 16.53 -0.56
N GLN A 7 28.88 16.14 0.43
CA GLN A 7 28.39 15.85 1.77
C GLN A 7 27.80 17.10 2.42
N GLN A 8 28.44 18.25 2.26
CA GLN A 8 27.91 19.54 2.74
C GLN A 8 26.56 19.86 2.10
N ILE A 9 26.46 19.72 0.77
CA ILE A 9 25.20 19.97 0.06
C ILE A 9 24.11 18.98 0.48
N ILE A 10 24.43 17.70 0.70
CA ILE A 10 23.47 16.68 1.18
C ILE A 10 22.95 17.04 2.57
N GLU A 11 23.84 17.42 3.49
CA GLU A 11 23.46 17.81 4.86
C GLU A 11 22.60 19.07 4.86
N GLU A 12 22.99 20.09 4.08
CA GLU A 12 22.22 21.31 3.92
C GLU A 12 20.85 21.03 3.27
N PHE A 13 20.81 20.23 2.22
CA PHE A 13 19.57 19.84 1.55
C PHE A 13 18.61 19.13 2.50
N ARG A 14 19.09 18.18 3.31
CA ARG A 14 18.25 17.46 4.29
C ARG A 14 17.80 18.38 5.41
N ALA A 15 18.68 19.21 5.96
CA ALA A 15 18.34 20.17 7.01
C ALA A 15 17.35 21.24 6.52
N GLY A 16 17.51 21.69 5.28
CA GLY A 16 16.68 22.70 4.62
C GLY A 16 15.44 22.14 3.94
N ARG A 17 15.15 20.83 4.06
CA ARG A 17 14.04 20.13 3.40
C ARG A 17 13.97 20.42 1.89
N GLY A 18 15.12 20.30 1.23
CA GLY A 18 15.33 20.54 -0.20
C GLY A 18 15.94 21.90 -0.54
N ARG A 19 16.19 22.76 0.46
CA ARG A 19 16.81 24.08 0.26
C ARG A 19 18.32 24.01 0.44
N VAL A 20 19.03 24.63 -0.50
CA VAL A 20 20.49 24.80 -0.49
C VAL A 20 20.78 26.23 -0.92
N GLY A 21 21.62 26.94 -0.17
CA GLY A 21 22.00 28.32 -0.46
C GLY A 21 23.16 28.45 -1.45
N GLY A 22 23.65 29.69 -1.61
CA GLY A 22 24.82 29.98 -2.43
C GLY A 22 24.60 29.66 -3.91
N PRO A 23 25.46 28.86 -4.56
CA PRO A 23 25.35 28.59 -5.99
C PRO A 23 24.12 27.77 -6.39
N PHE A 24 23.42 27.16 -5.43
CA PHE A 24 22.19 26.39 -5.66
C PHE A 24 20.93 27.10 -5.14
N GLU A 25 21.04 28.37 -4.75
CA GLU A 25 19.89 29.14 -4.28
C GLU A 25 18.83 29.25 -5.39
N GLY A 26 17.63 28.72 -5.11
CA GLY A 26 16.53 28.65 -6.07
C GLY A 26 16.63 27.51 -7.10
N ALA A 27 17.60 26.61 -7.01
CA ALA A 27 17.71 25.48 -7.93
C ALA A 27 16.77 24.32 -7.56
N ARG A 28 16.21 23.64 -8.58
CA ARG A 28 15.52 22.35 -8.40
C ARG A 28 16.55 21.24 -8.22
N LEU A 29 16.73 20.82 -6.97
CA LEU A 29 17.64 19.74 -6.60
C LEU A 29 16.89 18.51 -6.09
N LEU A 30 17.48 17.35 -6.33
CA LEU A 30 17.16 16.10 -5.65
C LEU A 30 18.44 15.42 -5.17
N LEU A 31 18.34 14.52 -4.20
CA LEU A 31 19.42 13.57 -3.89
C LEU A 31 19.11 12.24 -4.57
N LEU A 32 20.07 11.73 -5.33
CA LEU A 32 19.97 10.42 -5.96
C LEU A 32 20.89 9.43 -5.23
N THR A 33 20.31 8.38 -4.66
CA THR A 33 21.04 7.25 -4.09
C THR A 33 21.07 6.09 -5.07
N THR A 34 22.28 5.62 -5.39
CA THR A 34 22.52 4.47 -6.27
C THR A 34 23.35 3.39 -5.56
N THR A 35 23.23 2.14 -6.01
CA THR A 35 24.07 1.03 -5.53
C THR A 35 25.34 0.94 -6.38
N GLY A 36 26.51 0.99 -5.74
CA GLY A 36 27.82 0.97 -6.40
C GLY A 36 28.03 -0.30 -7.22
N ALA A 37 28.18 -0.18 -8.54
CA ALA A 37 28.27 -1.33 -9.46
C ALA A 37 29.43 -2.31 -9.14
N ARG A 38 30.50 -1.82 -8.50
CA ARG A 38 31.65 -2.63 -8.07
C ARG A 38 31.69 -2.91 -6.57
N SER A 39 31.18 -1.99 -5.76
CA SER A 39 31.32 -2.02 -4.30
C SER A 39 30.10 -2.60 -3.59
N GLY A 40 28.91 -2.59 -4.22
CA GLY A 40 27.62 -2.86 -3.57
C GLY A 40 27.20 -1.78 -2.56
N ALA A 41 28.03 -0.78 -2.29
CA ALA A 41 27.75 0.26 -1.31
C ALA A 41 26.77 1.30 -1.87
N ARG A 42 25.94 1.88 -1.01
CA ARG A 42 25.03 2.96 -1.40
C ARG A 42 25.79 4.29 -1.50
N HIS A 43 25.54 5.04 -2.57
CA HIS A 43 26.16 6.33 -2.83
C HIS A 43 25.11 7.37 -3.16
N THR A 44 25.10 8.50 -2.43
CA THR A 44 24.17 9.60 -2.63
C THR A 44 24.86 10.80 -3.26
N VAL A 45 24.22 11.42 -4.25
CA VAL A 45 24.71 12.63 -4.92
C VAL A 45 23.59 13.67 -5.09
N PRO A 46 23.87 14.97 -4.88
CA PRO A 46 22.93 16.02 -5.23
C PRO A 46 22.93 16.26 -6.74
N LEU A 47 21.75 16.36 -7.36
CA LEU A 47 21.57 16.57 -8.79
C LEU A 47 20.50 17.62 -9.05
N GLY A 48 20.76 18.50 -10.03
CA GLY A 48 19.71 19.27 -10.67
C GLY A 48 18.78 18.35 -11.46
N TYR A 49 17.47 18.62 -11.40
CA TYR A 49 16.49 17.82 -12.14
C TYR A 49 15.46 18.69 -12.86
N LEU A 50 14.83 18.10 -13.88
CA LEU A 50 13.73 18.70 -14.63
C LEU A 50 12.49 17.83 -14.52
N PRO A 51 11.31 18.40 -14.21
CA PRO A 51 10.04 17.67 -14.31
C PRO A 51 9.75 17.26 -15.75
N ASP A 52 9.11 16.09 -15.90
CA ASP A 52 8.64 15.57 -17.17
C ASP A 52 7.21 15.01 -17.09
N GLU A 53 6.61 14.78 -18.26
CA GLU A 53 5.27 14.22 -18.39
C GLU A 53 5.11 12.91 -17.60
N GLY A 54 3.91 12.68 -17.05
CA GLY A 54 3.61 11.47 -16.28
C GLY A 54 4.32 11.40 -14.91
N GLY A 55 4.87 12.50 -14.40
CA GLY A 55 5.51 12.55 -13.08
C GLY A 55 6.95 12.04 -13.04
N ARG A 56 7.58 11.83 -14.20
CA ARG A 56 9.00 11.45 -14.28
C ARG A 56 9.90 12.62 -13.88
N MET A 57 11.05 12.31 -13.27
CA MET A 57 12.10 13.29 -13.00
C MET A 57 13.29 13.03 -13.93
N LEU A 58 13.74 14.05 -14.66
CA LEU A 58 14.89 13.94 -15.56
C LEU A 58 16.17 14.43 -14.88
N VAL A 59 17.20 13.61 -14.89
CA VAL A 59 18.55 13.99 -14.45
C VAL A 59 19.55 13.79 -15.60
N ILE A 60 20.54 14.68 -15.68
CA ILE A 60 21.51 14.71 -16.79
C ILE A 60 22.90 14.35 -16.28
N ALA A 61 23.53 13.35 -16.88
CA ALA A 61 24.87 12.87 -16.52
C ALA A 61 25.98 13.77 -17.08
N SER A 62 26.00 15.04 -16.67
CA SER A 62 26.91 16.07 -17.17
C SER A 62 28.31 15.98 -16.57
N ALA A 63 28.43 15.64 -15.28
CA ALA A 63 29.68 15.72 -14.51
C ALA A 63 30.42 17.05 -14.71
N GLY A 64 29.69 18.17 -14.81
CA GLY A 64 30.27 19.51 -15.06
C GLY A 64 31.00 19.65 -16.41
N GLY A 65 30.64 18.80 -17.39
CA GLY A 65 31.28 18.73 -18.69
C GLY A 65 32.59 17.93 -18.72
N ALA A 66 32.81 17.03 -17.76
CA ALA A 66 33.98 16.14 -17.78
C ALA A 66 33.92 15.14 -18.95
N PRO A 67 35.08 14.69 -19.48
CA PRO A 67 35.14 13.74 -20.60
C PRO A 67 34.65 12.32 -20.24
N HIS A 68 34.39 12.05 -18.96
CA HIS A 68 33.87 10.78 -18.47
C HIS A 68 32.48 10.96 -17.86
N HIS A 69 31.72 9.87 -17.79
CA HIS A 69 30.43 9.84 -17.10
C HIS A 69 30.63 9.83 -15.57
N PRO A 70 29.68 10.40 -14.80
CA PRO A 70 29.74 10.33 -13.34
C PRO A 70 29.52 8.91 -12.83
N ALA A 71 30.03 8.61 -11.64
CA ALA A 71 29.94 7.25 -11.05
C ALA A 71 28.49 6.77 -10.89
N TRP A 72 27.57 7.65 -10.50
CA TRP A 72 26.14 7.32 -10.33
C TRP A 72 25.49 6.84 -11.63
N TYR A 73 25.95 7.32 -12.80
CA TYR A 73 25.45 6.86 -14.10
C TYR A 73 25.87 5.42 -14.39
N HIS A 74 27.10 5.05 -14.03
CA HIS A 74 27.54 3.66 -14.15
C HIS A 74 26.80 2.74 -13.17
N ASN A 75 26.51 3.23 -11.97
CA ASN A 75 25.75 2.50 -10.96
C ASN A 75 24.33 2.20 -11.43
N LEU A 76 23.57 3.19 -11.91
CA LEU A 76 22.20 2.97 -12.35
C LEU A 76 22.08 2.10 -13.61
N ARG A 77 23.13 2.04 -14.43
CA ARG A 77 23.17 1.12 -15.58
C ARG A 77 23.34 -0.34 -15.15
N ALA A 78 23.93 -0.57 -13.98
CA ALA A 78 24.10 -1.90 -13.41
C ALA A 78 22.87 -2.32 -12.57
N ASP A 79 22.29 -1.40 -11.80
CA ASP A 79 21.04 -1.60 -11.06
C ASP A 79 20.15 -0.36 -11.22
N PRO A 80 19.05 -0.43 -11.98
CA PRO A 80 18.19 0.73 -12.25
C PRO A 80 17.36 1.15 -11.03
N ARG A 81 17.35 0.39 -9.94
CA ARG A 81 16.61 0.75 -8.73
C ARG A 81 17.38 1.80 -7.94
N VAL A 82 16.73 2.94 -7.70
CA VAL A 82 17.34 4.09 -7.04
C VAL A 82 16.39 4.66 -5.98
N THR A 83 16.96 5.36 -5.01
CA THR A 83 16.18 6.16 -4.07
C THR A 83 16.38 7.63 -4.39
N VAL A 84 15.30 8.40 -4.39
CA VAL A 84 15.28 9.82 -4.68
C VAL A 84 14.77 10.57 -3.47
N GLU A 85 15.54 11.54 -2.97
CA GLU A 85 15.07 12.50 -1.95
C GLU A 85 14.76 13.83 -2.64
N THR A 86 13.50 14.29 -2.58
CA THR A 86 13.07 15.60 -3.11
C THR A 86 13.03 16.69 -2.05
N GLY A 87 13.58 16.40 -0.86
CA GLY A 87 13.63 17.27 0.30
C GLY A 87 12.50 16.99 1.29
N VAL A 88 11.29 16.74 0.79
CA VAL A 88 10.13 16.34 1.61
C VAL A 88 9.85 14.85 1.53
N PHE A 89 10.11 14.22 0.38
CA PHE A 89 9.80 12.81 0.16
C PHE A 89 11.06 12.01 -0.12
N THR A 90 11.06 10.76 0.35
CA THR A 90 12.01 9.73 -0.07
C THR A 90 11.25 8.71 -0.90
N ILE A 91 11.65 8.54 -2.17
CA ILE A 91 10.91 7.77 -3.16
C ILE A 91 11.81 6.70 -3.75
N GLU A 92 11.36 5.45 -3.74
CA GLU A 92 11.95 4.42 -4.59
C GLU A 92 11.51 4.66 -6.04
N ALA A 93 12.48 4.72 -6.94
CA ALA A 93 12.27 4.99 -8.34
C ALA A 93 13.06 4.01 -9.22
N GLU A 94 12.61 3.86 -10.45
CA GLU A 94 13.28 3.08 -11.48
C GLU A 94 13.89 4.02 -12.52
N ALA A 95 15.20 3.88 -12.75
CA ALA A 95 15.96 4.73 -13.64
C ALA A 95 16.07 4.12 -15.04
N ALA A 96 15.71 4.89 -16.07
CA ALA A 96 15.86 4.53 -17.47
C ALA A 96 16.76 5.53 -18.19
N VAL A 97 17.84 5.05 -18.81
CA VAL A 97 18.68 5.89 -19.69
C VAL A 97 17.94 6.07 -21.01
N LEU A 98 17.67 7.32 -21.38
CA LEU A 98 16.93 7.63 -22.60
C LEU A 98 17.84 7.59 -23.81
N GLU A 99 17.29 7.16 -24.95
CA GLU A 99 18.01 7.02 -26.21
C GLU A 99 17.25 7.70 -27.37
N GLY A 100 17.96 7.92 -28.48
CA GLY A 100 17.38 8.42 -29.72
C GLY A 100 16.63 9.75 -29.60
N GLU A 101 15.51 9.83 -30.33
CA GLU A 101 14.71 11.06 -30.46
C GLU A 101 14.13 11.55 -29.13
N GLU A 102 13.71 10.64 -28.25
CA GLU A 102 13.17 11.03 -26.93
C GLU A 102 14.24 11.75 -26.10
N ARG A 103 15.45 11.20 -26.06
CA ARG A 103 16.59 11.81 -25.37
C ARG A 103 16.93 13.17 -25.96
N ASP A 104 17.02 13.29 -27.29
CA ASP A 104 17.41 14.53 -27.95
C ASP A 104 16.39 15.64 -27.71
N ARG A 105 15.10 15.31 -27.79
CA ARG A 105 13.98 16.21 -27.48
C ARG A 105 14.04 16.71 -26.04
N LEU A 106 14.26 15.82 -25.08
CA LEU A 106 14.30 16.17 -23.65
C LEU A 106 15.59 16.92 -23.27
N PHE A 107 16.71 16.61 -23.92
CA PHE A 107 17.95 17.37 -23.76
C PHE A 107 17.81 18.79 -24.33
N ALA A 108 17.14 18.95 -25.48
CA ALA A 108 16.85 20.27 -26.04
C ALA A 108 15.97 21.12 -25.10
N ARG A 109 14.98 20.50 -24.43
CA ARG A 109 14.18 21.16 -23.39
C ARG A 109 15.04 21.61 -22.19
N ALA A 110 16.01 20.79 -21.78
CA ALA A 110 16.94 21.18 -20.73
C ALA A 110 17.76 22.42 -21.14
N VAL A 111 18.28 22.42 -22.37
CA VAL A 111 19.03 23.57 -22.93
C VAL A 111 18.17 24.83 -23.05
N GLU A 112 16.89 24.69 -23.38
CA GLU A 112 15.94 25.81 -23.41
C GLU A 112 15.76 26.44 -22.02
N ALA A 113 15.71 25.61 -20.97
CA ALA A 113 15.58 26.08 -19.59
C ALA A 113 16.88 26.68 -19.04
N ASP A 114 18.02 26.08 -19.38
CA ASP A 114 19.35 26.56 -19.00
C ASP A 114 20.36 26.23 -20.11
N SER A 115 20.89 27.26 -20.77
CA SER A 115 21.86 27.09 -21.85
C SER A 115 23.15 26.42 -21.41
N GLY A 116 23.47 26.42 -20.10
CA GLY A 116 24.64 25.77 -19.53
C GLY A 116 24.72 24.25 -19.82
N TRP A 117 23.58 23.59 -20.07
CA TRP A 117 23.58 22.19 -20.49
C TRP A 117 24.26 21.98 -21.85
N ALA A 118 24.08 22.91 -22.79
CA ALA A 118 24.75 22.86 -24.09
C ALA A 118 26.26 23.06 -23.93
N ASP A 119 26.67 23.99 -23.06
CA ASP A 119 28.07 24.24 -22.75
C ASP A 119 28.75 23.02 -22.13
N TYR A 120 28.07 22.33 -21.20
CA TYR A 120 28.59 21.09 -20.63
C TYR A 120 28.75 19.98 -21.66
N GLN A 121 27.79 19.83 -22.58
CA GLN A 121 27.88 18.83 -23.64
C GLN A 121 29.05 19.13 -24.59
N ALA A 122 29.15 20.38 -25.05
CA ALA A 122 30.24 20.83 -25.91
C ALA A 122 31.61 20.65 -25.25
N LYS A 123 31.75 21.07 -23.99
CA LYS A 123 32.98 20.92 -23.19
C LYS A 123 33.38 19.46 -22.99
N SER A 124 32.41 18.57 -22.82
CA SER A 124 32.67 17.15 -22.56
C SER A 124 33.14 16.38 -23.79
N GLY A 125 32.86 16.86 -25.00
CA GLY A 125 33.11 16.14 -26.25
C GLY A 125 32.29 14.85 -26.41
N ARG A 126 31.28 14.63 -25.57
CA ARG A 126 30.40 13.45 -25.58
C ARG A 126 28.93 13.85 -25.53
N VAL A 127 28.08 12.96 -26.02
CA VAL A 127 26.63 13.03 -25.88
C VAL A 127 26.29 12.82 -24.39
N LEU A 128 25.67 13.81 -23.73
CA LEU A 128 25.32 13.71 -22.30
C LEU A 128 24.10 12.79 -22.10
N PRO A 129 24.18 11.72 -21.30
CA PRO A 129 23.01 10.88 -21.03
C PRO A 129 21.93 11.67 -20.29
N VAL A 130 20.69 11.50 -20.73
CA VAL A 130 19.48 11.94 -20.01
C VAL A 130 18.86 10.71 -19.40
N VAL A 131 18.54 10.76 -18.11
CA VAL A 131 17.98 9.63 -17.37
C VAL A 131 16.61 10.04 -16.83
N ALA A 132 15.59 9.24 -17.11
CA ALA A 132 14.27 9.38 -16.51
C ALA A 132 14.18 8.52 -15.25
N LEU A 133 13.71 9.13 -14.15
CA LEU A 133 13.43 8.46 -12.89
C LEU A 133 11.90 8.36 -12.74
N THR A 134 11.39 7.13 -12.71
CA THR A 134 9.96 6.84 -12.58
C THR A 134 9.64 6.40 -11.16
N PRO A 135 8.85 7.16 -10.38
CA PRO A 135 8.45 6.78 -9.02
C PRO A 135 7.73 5.42 -8.97
N ARG A 136 8.02 4.60 -7.94
CA ARG A 136 7.36 3.30 -7.69
C ARG A 136 6.59 3.27 -6.37
N SER A 137 7.20 3.78 -5.30
CA SER A 137 6.59 3.89 -3.96
C SER A 137 7.37 4.88 -3.12
N GLY A 138 6.70 5.70 -2.31
CA GLY A 138 7.33 6.72 -1.46
C GLY A 138 7.10 6.46 0.02
N SER A 139 8.05 6.86 0.86
CA SER A 139 7.87 6.98 2.30
C SER A 139 7.91 8.44 2.72
N PHE A 140 7.10 8.78 3.72
CA PHE A 140 7.14 10.09 4.37
C PHE A 140 8.31 10.13 5.37
N PRO A 141 8.91 11.30 5.60
CA PRO A 141 9.87 11.49 6.68
C PRO A 141 9.16 11.28 8.04
N ASP A 142 9.92 10.80 9.03
CA ASP A 142 9.47 10.60 10.41
C ASP A 142 9.26 11.98 11.10
N LEU A 143 8.14 12.62 10.77
CA LEU A 143 7.73 13.93 11.25
C LEU A 143 6.30 13.85 11.78
N PRO A 144 5.94 14.71 12.77
CA PRO A 144 4.54 14.90 13.13
C PRO A 144 3.68 15.23 11.91
N GLU A 145 2.43 14.77 11.86
CA GLU A 145 1.59 14.86 10.67
C GLU A 145 1.37 16.31 10.20
N GLY A 146 1.19 17.25 11.13
CA GLY A 146 1.08 18.66 10.80
C GLY A 146 2.38 19.24 10.22
N GLU A 147 3.54 18.71 10.62
CA GLU A 147 4.83 19.07 10.03
C GLU A 147 5.01 18.48 8.62
N VAL A 148 4.42 17.31 8.33
CA VAL A 148 4.37 16.75 6.98
C VAL A 148 3.53 17.62 6.07
N LEU A 149 2.31 17.98 6.50
CA LEU A 149 1.42 18.87 5.74
C LEU A 149 2.11 20.19 5.41
N LYS A 150 2.72 20.82 6.42
CA LYS A 150 3.48 22.05 6.23
C LYS A 150 4.67 21.90 5.29
N ALA A 151 5.38 20.78 5.35
CA ALA A 151 6.50 20.53 4.44
C ALA A 151 6.05 20.42 2.98
N ILE A 152 4.89 19.79 2.73
CA ILE A 152 4.26 19.72 1.41
C ILE A 152 3.87 21.12 0.93
N HIS A 153 3.22 21.92 1.77
CA HIS A 153 2.84 23.29 1.44
C HIS A 153 4.05 24.17 1.13
N ASP A 154 5.12 24.04 1.91
CA ASP A 154 6.37 24.74 1.66
C ASP A 154 7.01 24.30 0.33
N ALA A 155 6.81 23.07 -0.12
CA ALA A 155 7.25 22.63 -1.45
C ALA A 155 6.43 23.28 -2.56
N PHE A 156 5.10 23.35 -2.40
CA PHE A 156 4.24 24.06 -3.36
C PHE A 156 4.59 25.55 -3.45
N ARG A 157 4.79 26.24 -2.32
CA ARG A 157 5.22 27.65 -2.31
C ARG A 157 6.52 27.87 -3.07
N ARG A 158 7.49 26.95 -2.94
CA ARG A 158 8.74 27.02 -3.70
C ARG A 158 8.50 26.89 -5.21
N GLU A 159 7.75 25.88 -5.62
CA GLU A 159 7.44 25.67 -7.03
C GLU A 159 6.64 26.84 -7.63
N LEU A 160 5.69 27.41 -6.88
CA LEU A 160 4.96 28.61 -7.28
C LEU A 160 5.90 29.82 -7.47
N ALA A 161 6.85 30.02 -6.56
CA ALA A 161 7.85 31.10 -6.66
C ALA A 161 8.77 30.92 -7.89
N LEU A 162 9.19 29.69 -8.18
CA LEU A 162 10.00 29.37 -9.37
C LEU A 162 9.21 29.61 -10.65
N VAL A 163 7.99 29.09 -10.75
CA VAL A 163 7.11 29.32 -11.89
C VAL A 163 6.87 30.82 -12.11
N ARG A 164 6.63 31.60 -11.05
CA ARG A 164 6.47 33.05 -11.13
C ARG A 164 7.70 33.75 -11.70
N ALA A 165 8.89 33.40 -11.20
CA ALA A 165 10.15 33.97 -11.65
C ALA A 165 10.42 33.62 -13.14
N GLU A 166 10.20 32.36 -13.52
CA GLU A 166 10.36 31.89 -14.90
C GLU A 166 9.36 32.57 -15.86
N VAL A 167 8.08 32.74 -15.46
CA VAL A 167 7.07 33.46 -16.26
C VAL A 167 7.44 34.94 -16.42
N ALA A 168 7.89 35.60 -15.35
CA ALA A 168 8.31 37.00 -15.41
C ALA A 168 9.52 37.22 -16.34
N ALA A 169 10.42 36.24 -16.42
CA ALA A 169 11.58 36.28 -17.31
C ALA A 169 11.25 35.94 -18.77
N SER A 170 10.25 35.08 -19.01
CA SER A 170 9.91 34.55 -20.34
C SER A 170 9.00 35.46 -21.18
N GLY A 171 8.30 36.43 -20.56
CA GLY A 171 7.37 37.32 -21.25
C GLY A 171 6.07 36.61 -21.70
N PRO A 172 5.39 37.05 -22.78
CA PRO A 172 4.06 36.52 -23.18
C PRO A 172 4.09 35.14 -23.84
N ARG A 173 5.27 34.53 -24.04
CA ARG A 173 5.42 33.19 -24.61
C ARG A 173 6.09 32.27 -23.58
N LEU A 174 5.43 31.15 -23.31
CA LEU A 174 5.93 30.11 -22.43
C LEU A 174 6.79 29.12 -23.22
N GLY A 175 8.05 28.95 -22.81
CA GLY A 175 8.92 27.87 -23.28
C GLY A 175 8.40 26.49 -22.88
N ALA A 176 8.82 25.44 -23.58
CA ALA A 176 8.25 24.09 -23.41
C ALA A 176 8.47 23.53 -22.00
N GLN A 177 9.64 23.78 -21.39
CA GLN A 177 9.91 23.34 -20.02
C GLN A 177 9.04 24.05 -18.98
N LEU A 178 8.84 25.36 -19.12
CA LEU A 178 8.01 26.12 -18.19
C LEU A 178 6.54 25.66 -18.24
N ARG A 179 6.03 25.30 -19.43
CA ARG A 179 4.69 24.67 -19.54
C ARG A 179 4.60 23.37 -18.75
N VAL A 180 5.61 22.49 -18.87
CA VAL A 180 5.65 21.24 -18.11
C VAL A 180 5.71 21.50 -16.61
N ASN A 181 6.53 22.46 -16.16
CA ASN A 181 6.61 22.86 -14.75
C ASN A 181 5.23 23.28 -14.22
N CYS A 182 4.53 24.15 -14.96
CA CYS A 182 3.18 24.60 -14.60
C CYS A 182 2.18 23.44 -14.52
N LEU A 183 2.19 22.54 -15.50
CA LEU A 183 1.26 21.39 -15.55
C LEU A 183 1.53 20.40 -14.41
N THR A 184 2.80 20.11 -14.11
CA THR A 184 3.19 19.23 -12.99
C THR A 184 2.74 19.82 -11.66
N LEU A 185 2.94 21.12 -11.45
CA LEU A 185 2.47 21.82 -10.24
C LEU A 185 0.94 21.73 -10.11
N CYS A 186 0.20 21.99 -11.19
CA CYS A 186 -1.26 21.89 -11.19
C CYS A 186 -1.73 20.48 -10.84
N GLY A 187 -1.10 19.44 -11.41
CA GLY A 187 -1.41 18.04 -11.10
C GLY A 187 -1.13 17.68 -9.64
N GLY A 188 0.02 18.11 -9.11
CA GLY A 188 0.41 17.85 -7.72
C GLY A 188 -0.54 18.51 -6.72
N LEU A 189 -0.90 19.78 -6.93
CA LEU A 189 -1.80 20.51 -6.04
C LEU A 189 -3.23 19.94 -6.11
N HIS A 190 -3.71 19.58 -7.30
CA HIS A 190 -5.02 18.93 -7.45
C HIS A 190 -5.07 17.59 -6.72
N HIS A 191 -4.02 16.77 -6.83
CA HIS A 191 -3.93 15.50 -6.12
C HIS A 191 -3.92 15.69 -4.60
N HIS A 192 -3.09 16.61 -4.09
CA HIS A 192 -3.00 16.98 -2.68
C HIS A 192 -4.38 17.33 -2.10
N HIS A 193 -5.07 18.30 -2.70
CA HIS A 193 -6.41 18.71 -2.28
C HIS A 193 -7.46 17.59 -2.38
N THR A 194 -7.33 16.69 -3.36
CA THR A 194 -8.24 15.55 -3.52
C THR A 194 -8.05 14.53 -2.40
N VAL A 195 -6.81 14.24 -2.04
CA VAL A 195 -6.47 13.35 -0.92
C VAL A 195 -6.97 13.92 0.40
N GLU A 196 -6.83 15.22 0.61
CA GLU A 196 -7.32 15.88 1.81
C GLU A 196 -8.85 15.86 1.89
N SER A 197 -9.53 16.25 0.81
CA SER A 197 -10.99 16.27 0.76
C SER A 197 -11.61 14.88 0.88
N GLY A 198 -11.01 13.86 0.26
CA GLY A 198 -11.53 12.49 0.25
C GLY A 198 -11.12 11.66 1.47
N GLY A 199 -10.00 12.00 2.11
CA GLY A 199 -9.40 11.21 3.19
C GLY A 199 -9.28 11.97 4.51
N LEU A 200 -8.47 13.03 4.53
CA LEU A 200 -8.14 13.74 5.77
C LEU A 200 -9.35 14.46 6.40
N PHE A 201 -10.13 15.20 5.62
CA PHE A 201 -11.23 16.01 6.15
C PHE A 201 -12.35 15.15 6.77
N PRO A 202 -12.82 14.05 6.15
CA PRO A 202 -13.75 13.14 6.81
C PRO A 202 -13.21 12.59 8.14
N HIS A 203 -11.92 12.30 8.20
CA HIS A 203 -11.27 11.80 9.41
C HIS A 203 -11.21 12.84 10.54
N LEU A 204 -10.83 14.08 10.20
CA LEU A 204 -10.82 15.19 11.14
C LEU A 204 -12.24 15.54 11.60
N ARG A 205 -13.23 15.49 10.71
CA ARG A 205 -14.64 15.75 11.03
C ARG A 205 -15.19 14.77 12.07
N ASP A 206 -14.83 13.49 11.97
CA ASP A 206 -15.26 12.45 12.90
C ASP A 206 -14.72 12.68 14.33
N ARG A 207 -13.49 13.20 14.46
CA ARG A 207 -12.83 13.43 15.75
C ARG A 207 -12.99 14.83 16.33
N HIS A 208 -13.21 15.81 15.46
CA HIS A 208 -13.27 17.23 15.80
C HIS A 208 -14.47 17.90 15.11
N PRO A 209 -15.72 17.61 15.55
CA PRO A 209 -16.92 18.24 14.98
C PRO A 209 -16.90 19.78 15.03
N GLU A 210 -16.15 20.36 15.99
CA GLU A 210 -15.93 21.81 16.08
C GLU A 210 -15.25 22.41 14.84
N LEU A 211 -14.64 21.58 13.98
CA LEU A 211 -13.99 22.02 12.74
C LEU A 211 -14.92 22.04 11.52
N ASP A 212 -16.19 21.66 11.64
CA ASP A 212 -17.09 21.56 10.47
C ASP A 212 -17.05 22.80 9.58
N ALA A 213 -17.18 23.99 10.17
CA ALA A 213 -17.13 25.25 9.43
C ALA A 213 -15.76 25.53 8.77
N VAL A 214 -14.67 25.07 9.38
CA VAL A 214 -13.31 25.18 8.82
C VAL A 214 -13.16 24.23 7.64
N LEU A 215 -13.55 22.96 7.80
CA LEU A 215 -13.44 21.92 6.77
C LEU A 215 -14.35 22.21 5.57
N ASP A 216 -15.56 22.71 5.81
CA ASP A 216 -16.48 23.12 4.75
C ASP A 216 -15.90 24.29 3.93
N ARG A 217 -15.26 25.25 4.61
CA ARG A 217 -14.56 26.33 3.93
C ARG A 217 -13.38 25.82 3.11
N LEU A 218 -12.51 24.97 3.68
CA LEU A 218 -11.37 24.39 2.96
C LEU A 218 -11.84 23.62 1.73
N HIS A 219 -12.89 22.81 1.85
CA HIS A 219 -13.46 22.08 0.74
C HIS A 219 -14.02 22.99 -0.37
N ALA A 220 -14.68 24.10 0.00
CA ALA A 220 -15.13 25.10 -0.96
C ALA A 220 -13.94 25.79 -1.65
N GLU A 221 -12.87 26.12 -0.91
CA GLU A 221 -11.63 26.66 -1.47
C GLU A 221 -10.96 25.66 -2.43
N HIS A 222 -10.95 24.35 -2.14
CA HIS A 222 -10.42 23.32 -3.06
C HIS A 222 -11.16 23.33 -4.41
N THR A 223 -12.49 23.52 -4.38
CA THR A 223 -13.30 23.60 -5.60
C THR A 223 -12.94 24.85 -6.43
N VAL A 224 -12.77 26.00 -5.77
CA VAL A 224 -12.35 27.25 -6.45
C VAL A 224 -10.95 27.10 -7.04
N LEU A 225 -10.00 26.55 -6.26
CA LEU A 225 -8.63 26.34 -6.70
C LEU A 225 -8.55 25.36 -7.86
N ALA A 226 -9.33 24.27 -7.85
CA ALA A 226 -9.40 23.35 -8.98
C ALA A 226 -9.80 24.06 -10.29
N GLY A 227 -10.80 24.94 -10.24
CA GLY A 227 -11.18 25.76 -11.40
C GLY A 227 -10.06 26.70 -11.87
N LEU A 228 -9.36 27.36 -10.93
CA LEU A 228 -8.23 28.25 -11.28
C LEU A 228 -7.02 27.48 -11.85
N LEU A 229 -6.76 26.26 -11.36
CA LEU A 229 -5.72 25.39 -11.89
C LEU A 229 -6.07 24.94 -13.31
N ASP A 230 -7.33 24.57 -13.58
CA ASP A 230 -7.77 24.21 -14.93
C ASP A 230 -7.71 25.41 -15.90
N ASP A 231 -8.09 26.60 -15.45
CA ASP A 231 -7.88 27.84 -16.22
C ASP A 231 -6.41 28.04 -16.56
N LEU A 232 -5.50 27.86 -15.59
CA LEU A 232 -4.07 27.96 -15.83
C LEU A 232 -3.59 26.90 -16.83
N ARG A 233 -4.04 25.65 -16.72
CA ARG A 233 -3.70 24.56 -17.66
C ARG A 233 -4.09 24.91 -19.10
N GLN A 234 -5.25 25.53 -19.29
CA GLN A 234 -5.69 26.00 -20.61
C GLN A 234 -4.84 27.17 -21.10
N LEU A 235 -4.54 28.13 -20.22
CA LEU A 235 -3.76 29.32 -20.56
C LEU A 235 -2.31 29.00 -20.91
N VAL A 236 -1.65 28.10 -20.19
CA VAL A 236 -0.26 27.70 -20.51
C VAL A 236 -0.16 26.93 -21.83
N SER A 237 -1.30 26.49 -22.36
CA SER A 237 -1.41 25.88 -23.68
C SER A 237 -1.54 26.91 -24.81
N ALA A 238 -1.75 28.20 -24.51
CA ALA A 238 -1.96 29.29 -25.47
C ALA A 238 -1.02 30.49 -25.23
N ASP A 239 -0.86 31.38 -26.21
CA ASP A 239 -0.12 32.65 -26.04
C ASP A 239 -1.05 33.68 -25.36
N SER A 240 -0.61 34.32 -24.27
CA SER A 240 -1.43 35.28 -23.52
C SER A 240 -0.62 36.42 -22.93
N ALA A 241 -1.06 37.67 -23.19
CA ALA A 241 -0.47 38.87 -22.61
C ALA A 241 -0.81 39.04 -21.10
N ASP A 242 -1.87 38.38 -20.61
CA ASP A 242 -2.35 38.49 -19.23
C ASP A 242 -1.82 37.35 -18.33
N LEU A 243 -0.93 36.51 -18.86
CA LEU A 243 -0.46 35.29 -18.18
C LEU A 243 0.14 35.59 -16.80
N LEU A 244 1.02 36.60 -16.71
CA LEU A 244 1.67 36.95 -15.44
C LEU A 244 0.64 37.39 -14.39
N THR A 245 -0.33 38.22 -14.76
CA THR A 245 -1.39 38.68 -13.84
C THR A 245 -2.26 37.52 -13.35
N ARG A 246 -2.56 36.55 -14.22
CA ARG A 246 -3.34 35.36 -13.83
C ARG A 246 -2.54 34.42 -12.94
N VAL A 247 -1.26 34.22 -13.23
CA VAL A 247 -0.34 33.46 -12.36
C VAL A 247 -0.21 34.11 -10.99
N ASP A 248 -0.04 35.44 -10.92
CA ASP A 248 0.01 36.19 -9.66
C ASP A 248 -1.28 36.02 -8.82
N ARG A 249 -2.45 36.07 -9.47
CA ARG A 249 -3.74 35.83 -8.81
C ARG A 249 -3.83 34.41 -8.28
N LEU A 250 -3.52 33.40 -9.09
CA LEU A 250 -3.56 32.00 -8.67
C LEU A 250 -2.63 31.74 -7.48
N ILE A 251 -1.39 32.23 -7.55
CA ILE A 251 -0.40 32.09 -6.46
C ILE A 251 -0.95 32.70 -5.18
N THR A 252 -1.53 33.90 -5.25
CA THR A 252 -2.11 34.58 -4.09
C THR A 252 -3.23 33.75 -3.45
N GLU A 253 -4.15 33.20 -4.26
CA GLU A 253 -5.25 32.36 -3.76
C GLU A 253 -4.74 31.06 -3.12
N ILE A 254 -3.77 30.38 -3.76
CA ILE A 254 -3.17 29.16 -3.21
C ILE A 254 -2.44 29.47 -1.90
N GLU A 255 -1.59 30.50 -1.85
CA GLU A 255 -0.85 30.84 -0.64
C GLU A 255 -1.77 31.19 0.54
N ASN A 256 -2.85 31.91 0.27
CA ASN A 256 -3.87 32.23 1.27
C ASN A 256 -4.58 30.97 1.78
N HIS A 257 -4.93 30.06 0.87
CA HIS A 257 -5.54 28.78 1.20
C HIS A 257 -4.62 27.91 2.07
N LEU A 258 -3.37 27.67 1.61
CA LEU A 258 -2.39 26.88 2.35
C LEU A 258 -2.10 27.48 3.74
N ALA A 259 -2.06 28.81 3.85
CA ALA A 259 -1.85 29.49 5.13
C ALA A 259 -3.07 29.38 6.07
N TYR A 260 -4.28 29.37 5.52
CA TYR A 260 -5.50 29.14 6.29
C TYR A 260 -5.55 27.69 6.80
N GLU A 261 -5.30 26.74 5.92
CA GLU A 261 -5.24 25.32 6.27
C GLU A 261 -4.21 25.05 7.37
N GLU A 262 -2.97 25.52 7.21
CA GLU A 262 -1.93 25.34 8.22
C GLU A 262 -2.32 25.89 9.58
N ARG A 263 -2.92 27.09 9.61
CA ARG A 263 -3.32 27.74 10.86
C ARG A 263 -4.33 26.92 11.65
N HIS A 264 -5.23 26.23 10.94
CA HIS A 264 -6.36 25.55 11.55
C HIS A 264 -6.12 24.05 11.76
N LEU A 265 -5.37 23.39 10.87
CA LEU A 265 -5.19 21.93 10.92
C LEU A 265 -3.89 21.52 11.62
N VAL A 266 -2.76 22.20 11.36
CA VAL A 266 -1.43 21.76 11.86
C VAL A 266 -1.36 21.64 13.39
N PRO A 267 -1.87 22.60 14.20
CA PRO A 267 -1.83 22.47 15.65
C PRO A 267 -2.60 21.25 16.17
N LEU A 268 -3.69 20.89 15.51
CA LEU A 268 -4.53 19.76 15.89
C LEU A 268 -3.90 18.45 15.43
N MET A 269 -3.42 18.38 14.19
CA MET A 269 -2.69 17.24 13.66
C MET A 269 -1.45 16.91 14.50
N ASN A 270 -0.78 17.92 15.06
CA ASN A 270 0.35 17.73 15.97
C ASN A 270 -0.06 17.41 17.42
N ALA A 271 -1.31 17.69 17.81
CA ALA A 271 -1.86 17.35 19.12
C ALA A 271 -2.52 15.95 19.14
N LEU A 272 -2.79 15.37 17.97
CA LEU A 272 -3.09 13.96 17.84
C LEU A 272 -1.88 13.15 18.34
N PRO A 273 -2.09 12.03 19.06
CA PRO A 273 -0.99 11.13 19.37
C PRO A 273 -0.28 10.76 18.06
N PRO A 274 1.07 10.69 18.04
CA PRO A 274 1.79 10.33 16.84
C PRO A 274 1.23 9.02 16.30
N ARG A 275 1.04 8.92 14.98
CA ARG A 275 0.81 7.64 14.30
C ARG A 275 2.08 6.78 14.41
N HIS A 276 2.40 6.30 15.61
CA HIS A 276 3.35 5.23 15.90
C HIS A 276 3.12 4.73 17.34
N GLU A 277 1.90 4.29 17.66
CA GLU A 277 1.85 2.91 18.16
C GLU A 277 1.77 2.08 16.88
N ASP A 278 2.80 1.28 16.62
CA ASP A 278 2.88 0.41 15.45
C ASP A 278 1.79 -0.66 15.63
N HIS A 279 0.54 -0.29 15.32
CA HIS A 279 -0.60 -1.20 15.37
C HIS A 279 -0.46 -2.29 14.30
N SER A 280 0.61 -2.28 13.49
CA SER A 280 0.99 -3.39 12.62
C SER A 280 2.36 -3.95 12.98
N THR A 281 2.44 -5.24 13.25
CA THR A 281 3.73 -5.98 13.22
C THR A 281 3.84 -6.71 11.89
N VAL A 282 4.81 -6.34 11.04
CA VAL A 282 5.09 -7.05 9.78
C VAL A 282 6.28 -7.98 9.97
N THR A 283 6.06 -9.29 9.88
CA THR A 283 7.13 -10.29 9.92
C THR A 283 7.34 -10.90 8.54
N ARG A 284 8.58 -10.85 8.04
CA ARG A 284 8.99 -11.72 6.92
C ARG A 284 9.47 -13.03 7.48
N VAL A 285 8.79 -14.11 7.12
CA VAL A 285 9.16 -15.46 7.52
C VAL A 285 10.05 -16.04 6.41
N PRO A 286 11.35 -16.25 6.67
CA PRO A 286 12.25 -16.80 5.68
C PRO A 286 11.84 -18.24 5.33
N ALA A 287 12.10 -18.64 4.09
CA ALA A 287 11.94 -20.01 3.63
C ALA A 287 13.30 -20.60 3.25
N ASP A 288 13.49 -21.88 3.55
CA ASP A 288 14.71 -22.59 3.20
C ASP A 288 14.74 -22.93 1.70
N PRO A 289 15.94 -23.08 1.09
CA PRO A 289 16.06 -23.57 -0.28
C PRO A 289 15.36 -24.92 -0.46
N GLY A 290 14.28 -24.93 -1.24
CA GLY A 290 13.48 -26.13 -1.51
C GLY A 290 12.12 -26.16 -0.82
N ASP A 291 11.86 -25.30 0.17
CA ASP A 291 10.56 -25.24 0.87
C ASP A 291 9.41 -25.04 -0.12
N ARG A 292 9.58 -24.14 -1.09
CA ARG A 292 8.58 -23.89 -2.13
C ARG A 292 8.25 -25.16 -2.91
N ALA A 293 9.26 -25.94 -3.29
CA ALA A 293 9.06 -27.17 -4.03
C ALA A 293 8.37 -28.25 -3.15
N ALA A 294 8.74 -28.34 -1.88
CA ALA A 294 8.11 -29.24 -0.91
C ALA A 294 6.65 -28.89 -0.67
N VAL A 295 6.33 -27.60 -0.50
CA VAL A 295 4.96 -27.08 -0.39
C VAL A 295 4.15 -27.41 -1.64
N MET A 296 4.68 -27.13 -2.83
CA MET A 296 3.98 -27.43 -4.09
C MET A 296 3.75 -28.94 -4.26
N ALA A 297 4.69 -29.79 -3.85
CA ALA A 297 4.52 -31.23 -3.87
C ALA A 297 3.43 -31.69 -2.88
N ALA A 298 3.45 -31.17 -1.65
CA ALA A 298 2.45 -31.45 -0.62
C ALA A 298 1.04 -31.03 -1.05
N MET A 299 0.90 -29.85 -1.65
CA MET A 299 -0.39 -29.33 -2.13
C MET A 299 -0.96 -30.08 -3.34
N ARG A 300 -0.13 -30.78 -4.13
CA ARG A 300 -0.60 -31.63 -5.24
C ARG A 300 -1.18 -32.96 -4.78
N SER A 301 -0.77 -33.45 -3.61
CA SER A 301 -1.21 -34.75 -3.08
C SER A 301 -1.47 -34.70 -1.56
N PRO A 302 -2.32 -33.78 -1.08
CA PRO A 302 -2.52 -33.53 0.35
C PRO A 302 -3.12 -34.72 1.11
N ALA A 303 -3.82 -35.63 0.40
CA ALA A 303 -4.52 -36.78 0.98
C ALA A 303 -3.69 -38.09 0.99
N ALA A 304 -2.54 -38.15 0.32
CA ALA A 304 -1.71 -39.35 0.32
C ALA A 304 -1.02 -39.50 1.68
N GLY A 305 -1.54 -40.39 2.53
CA GLY A 305 -0.96 -40.68 3.84
C GLY A 305 -1.32 -39.69 4.94
N ALA A 306 -2.41 -38.93 4.79
CA ALA A 306 -2.91 -38.05 5.86
C ALA A 306 -3.06 -38.86 7.17
N PRO A 307 -2.53 -38.36 8.31
CA PRO A 307 -2.58 -39.12 9.55
C PRO A 307 -4.03 -39.33 10.00
N PRO A 308 -4.34 -40.45 10.68
CA PRO A 308 -5.66 -40.64 11.27
C PRO A 308 -5.97 -39.49 12.22
N LEU A 309 -7.17 -38.94 12.07
CA LEU A 309 -7.72 -37.89 12.93
C LEU A 309 -7.97 -38.45 14.33
N ASP A 310 -7.05 -38.20 15.26
CA ASP A 310 -7.24 -38.48 16.70
C ASP A 310 -7.95 -37.29 17.36
N ALA A 311 -9.16 -37.00 16.88
CA ALA A 311 -9.95 -35.84 17.28
C ALA A 311 -11.25 -36.26 17.97
N ASP A 312 -11.66 -35.51 18.99
CA ASP A 312 -13.02 -35.59 19.53
C ASP A 312 -13.97 -34.78 18.64
N MET A 313 -14.92 -35.50 18.03
CA MET A 313 -15.91 -34.97 17.08
C MET A 313 -17.28 -34.73 17.75
N THR A 314 -17.35 -34.88 19.08
CA THR A 314 -18.59 -34.68 19.84
C THR A 314 -19.04 -33.22 19.71
N PRO A 315 -20.33 -32.97 19.38
CA PRO A 315 -20.85 -31.62 19.34
C PRO A 315 -20.65 -30.90 20.68
N ARG A 316 -20.04 -29.70 20.64
CA ARG A 316 -19.82 -28.88 21.85
C ARG A 316 -21.04 -28.05 22.22
N LEU A 317 -21.91 -27.78 21.26
CA LEU A 317 -23.12 -26.99 21.42
C LEU A 317 -24.32 -27.68 20.74
N PRO A 318 -25.55 -27.51 21.27
CA PRO A 318 -26.76 -28.11 20.72
C PRO A 318 -27.09 -27.78 19.26
N HIS A 319 -26.79 -26.55 18.80
CA HIS A 319 -27.05 -26.12 17.42
C HIS A 319 -26.08 -25.04 16.94
N THR A 320 -26.13 -24.74 15.64
CA THR A 320 -25.21 -23.84 14.92
C THR A 320 -25.98 -22.89 14.00
N GLY A 321 -27.10 -22.33 14.48
CA GLY A 321 -27.94 -21.42 13.72
C GLY A 321 -28.61 -22.05 12.49
N GLY A 322 -28.73 -23.39 12.45
CA GLY A 322 -29.24 -24.12 11.28
C GLY A 322 -28.23 -24.34 10.17
N VAL A 323 -26.96 -23.95 10.37
CA VAL A 323 -25.88 -24.11 9.40
C VAL A 323 -25.16 -25.44 9.65
N PRO A 324 -25.01 -26.32 8.64
CA PRO A 324 -24.27 -27.57 8.78
C PRO A 324 -22.77 -27.32 9.02
N GLY A 325 -22.11 -28.31 9.61
CA GLY A 325 -20.69 -28.24 9.92
C GLY A 325 -20.27 -29.34 10.87
N GLN A 326 -19.01 -29.27 11.32
CA GLN A 326 -18.41 -30.33 12.12
C GLN A 326 -17.59 -29.74 13.28
N TRP A 327 -17.84 -30.25 14.49
CA TRP A 327 -16.99 -30.00 15.65
C TRP A 327 -15.75 -30.88 15.58
N VAL A 328 -14.58 -30.28 15.86
CA VAL A 328 -13.29 -30.98 15.89
C VAL A 328 -12.47 -30.46 17.07
N THR A 329 -12.08 -31.36 17.97
CA THR A 329 -11.27 -31.03 19.15
C THR A 329 -10.01 -31.89 19.16
N GLY A 330 -8.84 -31.26 19.02
CA GLY A 330 -7.54 -31.94 18.89
C GLY A 330 -6.58 -31.82 20.08
N SER A 331 -6.96 -31.08 21.13
CA SER A 331 -6.20 -30.95 22.38
C SER A 331 -7.15 -30.62 23.54
N ALA A 332 -6.66 -30.72 24.79
CA ALA A 332 -7.45 -30.38 25.99
C ALA A 332 -7.92 -28.92 25.92
N ALA A 333 -9.20 -28.74 25.61
CA ALA A 333 -9.80 -27.46 25.26
C ALA A 333 -9.73 -26.43 26.40
N GLU A 334 -9.16 -25.25 26.11
CA GLU A 334 -9.41 -24.03 26.88
C GLU A 334 -10.86 -23.55 26.66
N ASP A 335 -11.30 -22.61 27.49
CA ASP A 335 -12.59 -21.96 27.32
C ASP A 335 -12.59 -21.06 26.05
N GLY A 336 -13.23 -21.51 24.98
CA GLY A 336 -13.40 -20.74 23.74
C GLY A 336 -13.78 -21.59 22.54
N VAL A 337 -13.95 -20.95 21.38
CA VAL A 337 -14.28 -21.63 20.10
C VAL A 337 -13.51 -20.97 18.96
N THR A 338 -12.91 -21.78 18.09
CA THR A 338 -12.42 -21.30 16.80
C THR A 338 -13.46 -21.65 15.73
N LEU A 339 -14.04 -20.64 15.08
CA LEU A 339 -14.94 -20.85 13.94
C LEU A 339 -14.11 -20.83 12.65
N TYR A 340 -14.00 -21.99 12.01
CA TYR A 340 -13.22 -22.18 10.80
C TYR A 340 -14.12 -22.12 9.55
N VAL A 341 -13.74 -21.27 8.61
CA VAL A 341 -14.40 -21.06 7.31
C VAL A 341 -13.42 -21.42 6.20
N HIS A 342 -13.72 -22.49 5.48
CA HIS A 342 -12.79 -23.00 4.46
C HIS A 342 -12.76 -22.16 3.18
N GLY A 343 -11.66 -22.29 2.44
CA GLY A 343 -11.45 -21.72 1.13
C GLY A 343 -12.15 -22.50 0.01
N GLY A 344 -11.60 -22.49 -1.20
CA GLY A 344 -12.18 -23.17 -2.37
C GLY A 344 -12.85 -22.23 -3.38
N GLY A 345 -12.61 -20.92 -3.28
CA GLY A 345 -13.09 -19.93 -4.24
C GLY A 345 -14.59 -19.75 -4.21
N PHE A 346 -15.21 -19.86 -3.03
CA PHE A 346 -16.67 -19.80 -2.79
C PHE A 346 -17.49 -20.92 -3.44
N GLU A 347 -16.89 -21.79 -4.25
CA GLU A 347 -17.62 -22.75 -5.10
C GLU A 347 -17.22 -24.22 -4.85
N HIS A 348 -16.11 -24.47 -4.15
CA HIS A 348 -15.61 -25.82 -3.86
C HIS A 348 -15.47 -26.11 -2.36
N THR A 349 -15.59 -27.39 -2.03
CA THR A 349 -15.24 -27.96 -0.72
C THR A 349 -14.26 -29.11 -0.91
N GLN A 350 -13.45 -29.37 0.11
CA GLN A 350 -12.57 -30.53 0.25
C GLN A 350 -12.93 -31.30 1.54
N PRO A 351 -14.03 -32.07 1.57
CA PRO A 351 -14.57 -32.67 2.80
C PRO A 351 -13.61 -33.62 3.52
N ALA A 352 -12.63 -34.19 2.80
CA ALA A 352 -11.61 -35.06 3.37
C ALA A 352 -10.47 -34.30 4.08
N LEU A 353 -10.25 -33.04 3.73
CA LEU A 353 -9.10 -32.24 4.18
C LEU A 353 -9.49 -31.17 5.20
N GLU A 354 -10.70 -30.62 5.08
CA GLU A 354 -11.19 -29.56 5.96
C GLU A 354 -11.27 -30.00 7.44
N PRO A 355 -11.72 -31.22 7.80
CA PRO A 355 -11.68 -31.68 9.19
C PRO A 355 -10.25 -31.83 9.72
N LEU A 356 -9.29 -32.18 8.86
CA LEU A 356 -7.87 -32.26 9.23
C LEU A 356 -7.27 -30.88 9.47
N MET A 357 -7.63 -29.88 8.67
CA MET A 357 -7.26 -28.50 8.95
C MET A 357 -7.88 -28.01 10.25
N ALA A 358 -9.17 -28.28 10.47
CA ALA A 358 -9.84 -27.96 11.73
C ALA A 358 -9.15 -28.61 12.94
N TYR A 359 -8.67 -29.86 12.81
CA TYR A 359 -7.87 -30.51 13.84
C TYR A 359 -6.54 -29.80 14.10
N ARG A 360 -5.79 -29.45 13.04
CA ARG A 360 -4.52 -28.68 13.18
C ARG A 360 -4.74 -27.31 13.81
N LEU A 361 -5.80 -26.61 13.43
CA LEU A 361 -6.21 -25.34 14.03
C LEU A 361 -6.61 -25.53 15.49
N SER A 362 -7.32 -26.61 15.84
CA SER A 362 -7.68 -26.90 17.23
C SER A 362 -6.43 -27.10 18.09
N GLN A 363 -5.42 -27.82 17.58
CA GLN A 363 -4.15 -27.99 18.27
C GLN A 363 -3.37 -26.67 18.42
N ALA A 364 -3.31 -25.85 17.37
CA ALA A 364 -2.59 -24.57 17.40
C ALA A 364 -3.27 -23.54 18.31
N THR A 365 -4.60 -23.42 18.23
CA THR A 365 -5.38 -22.44 18.99
C THR A 365 -5.73 -22.89 20.40
N GLY A 366 -5.58 -24.17 20.74
CA GLY A 366 -5.95 -24.74 22.04
C GLY A 366 -7.47 -24.82 22.29
N ARG A 367 -8.28 -24.68 21.24
CA ARG A 367 -9.74 -24.53 21.31
C ARG A 367 -10.44 -25.60 20.47
N PRO A 368 -11.68 -25.99 20.81
CA PRO A 368 -12.52 -26.72 19.87
C PRO A 368 -12.78 -25.86 18.63
N VAL A 369 -12.73 -26.48 17.46
CA VAL A 369 -13.02 -25.83 16.18
C VAL A 369 -14.39 -26.26 15.70
N PHE A 370 -15.22 -25.29 15.31
CA PHE A 370 -16.38 -25.58 14.47
C PHE A 370 -16.02 -25.25 13.02
N LYS A 371 -15.94 -26.29 12.18
CA LYS A 371 -15.76 -26.16 10.74
C LYS A 371 -17.14 -25.91 10.12
N THR A 372 -17.27 -24.80 9.40
CA THR A 372 -18.53 -24.43 8.74
C THR A 372 -18.66 -25.14 7.38
N ASP A 373 -19.85 -25.67 7.08
CA ASP A 373 -20.22 -26.13 5.73
C ASP A 373 -21.05 -25.04 5.04
N GLN A 374 -20.44 -23.87 4.81
CA GLN A 374 -21.15 -22.72 4.25
C GLN A 374 -21.67 -23.03 2.83
N ARG A 375 -22.82 -22.47 2.49
CA ARG A 375 -23.42 -22.59 1.15
C ARG A 375 -22.47 -22.01 0.09
N LEU A 376 -22.43 -22.65 -1.08
CA LEU A 376 -21.45 -22.36 -2.13
C LEU A 376 -22.10 -21.78 -3.39
N ALA A 377 -21.37 -20.88 -4.05
CA ALA A 377 -21.68 -20.40 -5.39
C ALA A 377 -21.43 -21.51 -6.43
N PRO A 378 -22.08 -21.47 -7.62
CA PRO A 378 -23.10 -20.50 -8.03
C PRO A 378 -24.51 -20.86 -7.52
N ALA A 379 -24.71 -22.01 -6.87
CA ALA A 379 -26.03 -22.42 -6.37
C ALA A 379 -26.59 -21.44 -5.31
N HIS A 380 -25.69 -20.90 -4.50
CA HIS A 380 -25.97 -19.94 -3.45
C HIS A 380 -24.94 -18.80 -3.51
N PRO A 381 -25.12 -17.80 -4.39
CA PRO A 381 -24.21 -16.67 -4.49
C PRO A 381 -24.29 -15.77 -3.24
N TYR A 382 -23.48 -14.69 -3.22
CA TYR A 382 -23.54 -13.66 -2.21
C TYR A 382 -24.99 -13.19 -1.95
N PRO A 383 -25.42 -13.04 -0.68
CA PRO A 383 -24.64 -13.15 0.56
C PRO A 383 -24.69 -14.52 1.27
N ALA A 384 -25.14 -15.60 0.63
CA ALA A 384 -25.49 -16.84 1.34
C ALA A 384 -24.37 -17.42 2.23
N ALA A 385 -23.14 -17.51 1.74
CA ALA A 385 -22.01 -18.00 2.51
C ALA A 385 -21.66 -17.09 3.71
N LEU A 386 -21.79 -15.78 3.53
CA LEU A 386 -21.56 -14.79 4.59
C LEU A 386 -22.64 -14.90 5.68
N ASP A 387 -23.90 -15.04 5.27
CA ASP A 387 -25.02 -15.22 6.20
C ASP A 387 -24.83 -16.47 7.07
N ASP A 388 -24.29 -17.55 6.49
CA ASP A 388 -24.00 -18.79 7.23
C ASP A 388 -22.94 -18.56 8.32
N VAL A 389 -21.84 -17.87 8.00
CA VAL A 389 -20.78 -17.56 8.98
C VAL A 389 -21.33 -16.70 10.12
N VAL A 390 -22.12 -15.67 9.80
CA VAL A 390 -22.75 -14.79 10.78
C VAL A 390 -23.77 -15.55 11.64
N ALA A 391 -24.57 -16.44 11.05
CA ALA A 391 -25.56 -17.25 11.76
C ALA A 391 -24.90 -18.22 12.76
N VAL A 392 -23.80 -18.86 12.36
CA VAL A 392 -23.03 -19.71 13.28
C VAL A 392 -22.48 -18.87 14.43
N TYR A 393 -21.82 -17.75 14.13
CA TYR A 393 -21.25 -16.87 15.16
C TYR A 393 -22.29 -16.42 16.19
N ARG A 394 -23.45 -15.91 15.74
CA ARG A 394 -24.54 -15.51 16.63
C ARG A 394 -25.07 -16.68 17.45
N SER A 395 -25.19 -17.87 16.85
CA SER A 395 -25.59 -19.08 17.58
C SER A 395 -24.58 -19.45 18.68
N LEU A 396 -23.27 -19.21 18.50
CA LEU A 396 -22.28 -19.42 19.56
C LEU A 396 -22.54 -18.48 20.75
N LEU A 397 -22.77 -17.19 20.47
CA LEU A 397 -23.03 -16.18 21.50
C LEU A 397 -24.33 -16.44 22.26
N GLU A 398 -25.41 -16.77 21.54
CA GLU A 398 -26.72 -17.12 22.10
C GLU A 398 -26.64 -18.30 23.08
N GLN A 399 -25.75 -19.25 22.81
CA GLN A 399 -25.52 -20.43 23.64
C GLN A 399 -24.46 -20.19 24.74
N GLY A 400 -24.04 -18.94 24.94
CA GLY A 400 -23.22 -18.52 26.07
C GLY A 400 -21.72 -18.57 25.85
N VAL A 401 -21.23 -18.73 24.61
CA VAL A 401 -19.80 -18.56 24.31
C VAL A 401 -19.47 -17.07 24.37
N PRO A 402 -18.53 -16.62 25.23
CA PRO A 402 -18.14 -15.22 25.27
C PRO A 402 -17.50 -14.77 23.95
N ALA A 403 -17.89 -13.60 23.45
CA ALA A 403 -17.42 -13.09 22.16
C ALA A 403 -15.89 -12.95 22.09
N ASP A 404 -15.27 -12.45 23.17
CA ASP A 404 -13.83 -12.30 23.34
C ASP A 404 -13.06 -13.65 23.38
N ARG A 405 -13.77 -14.77 23.50
CA ARG A 405 -13.23 -16.14 23.45
C ARG A 405 -13.50 -16.87 22.13
N VAL A 406 -14.07 -16.17 21.14
CA VAL A 406 -14.23 -16.68 19.77
C VAL A 406 -13.10 -16.16 18.88
N ILE A 407 -12.52 -17.08 18.09
CA ILE A 407 -11.59 -16.74 17.00
C ILE A 407 -12.26 -17.09 15.68
N LEU A 408 -12.36 -16.14 14.75
CA LEU A 408 -12.71 -16.45 13.36
C LEU A 408 -11.42 -16.80 12.60
N SER A 409 -11.42 -17.88 11.82
CA SER A 409 -10.26 -18.28 11.01
C SER A 409 -10.70 -18.77 9.64
N GLY A 410 -10.00 -18.35 8.59
CA GLY A 410 -10.28 -18.86 7.25
C GLY A 410 -9.19 -18.56 6.24
N GLU A 411 -9.15 -19.37 5.19
CA GLU A 411 -8.19 -19.25 4.10
C GLU A 411 -8.86 -18.87 2.77
N SER A 412 -8.17 -18.08 1.95
CA SER A 412 -8.62 -17.67 0.62
C SER A 412 -10.04 -17.04 0.64
N SER A 413 -11.01 -17.64 -0.04
CA SER A 413 -12.41 -17.22 0.03
C SER A 413 -12.99 -17.30 1.45
N GLY A 414 -12.54 -18.25 2.28
CA GLY A 414 -12.92 -18.34 3.68
C GLY A 414 -12.34 -17.19 4.51
N GLY A 415 -11.09 -16.79 4.24
CA GLY A 415 -10.49 -15.57 4.82
C GLY A 415 -11.26 -14.31 4.42
N THR A 416 -11.72 -14.25 3.17
CA THR A 416 -12.61 -13.19 2.67
C THR A 416 -13.91 -13.14 3.47
N LEU A 417 -14.56 -14.28 3.66
CA LEU A 417 -15.81 -14.40 4.43
C LEU A 417 -15.62 -14.03 5.91
N VAL A 418 -14.50 -14.41 6.53
CA VAL A 418 -14.16 -14.01 7.90
C VAL A 418 -14.08 -12.49 8.03
N LEU A 419 -13.32 -11.82 7.16
CA LEU A 419 -13.21 -10.36 7.19
C LEU A 419 -14.55 -9.68 6.87
N SER A 420 -15.32 -10.24 5.93
CA SER A 420 -16.67 -9.76 5.60
C SER A 420 -17.65 -9.92 6.77
N ALA A 421 -17.57 -11.03 7.50
CA ALA A 421 -18.40 -11.30 8.68
C ALA A 421 -18.12 -10.30 9.80
N LEU A 422 -16.85 -9.95 10.04
CA LEU A 422 -16.51 -8.89 11.00
C LEU A 422 -17.20 -7.56 10.67
N LEU A 423 -17.20 -7.17 9.39
CA LEU A 423 -17.87 -5.95 8.95
C LEU A 423 -19.38 -6.04 9.10
N ALA A 424 -19.98 -7.18 8.76
CA ALA A 424 -21.42 -7.41 8.90
C ALA A 424 -21.87 -7.39 10.36
N LEU A 425 -21.13 -8.06 11.25
CA LEU A 425 -21.38 -8.06 12.70
C LEU A 425 -21.24 -6.66 13.29
N LYS A 426 -20.18 -5.93 12.92
CA LYS A 426 -19.97 -4.54 13.36
C LYS A 426 -21.10 -3.63 12.92
N ALA A 427 -21.50 -3.71 11.65
CA ALA A 427 -22.60 -2.90 11.12
C ALA A 427 -23.94 -3.21 11.81
N ALA A 428 -24.14 -4.45 12.27
CA ALA A 428 -25.32 -4.86 13.03
C ALA A 428 -25.26 -4.50 14.52
N GLY A 429 -24.11 -4.05 15.03
CA GLY A 429 -23.91 -3.77 16.46
C GLY A 429 -23.72 -5.02 17.32
N ASP A 430 -23.40 -6.15 16.70
CA ASP A 430 -23.10 -7.39 17.42
C ASP A 430 -21.75 -7.28 18.16
N PRO A 431 -21.59 -7.94 19.33
CA PRO A 431 -20.27 -8.15 19.91
C PRO A 431 -19.33 -8.79 18.88
N LEU A 432 -18.09 -8.30 18.79
CA LEU A 432 -17.09 -8.82 17.85
C LEU A 432 -16.28 -9.96 18.49
N PRO A 433 -15.76 -10.92 17.68
CA PRO A 433 -14.89 -11.97 18.19
C PRO A 433 -13.62 -11.39 18.81
N GLY A 434 -12.97 -12.14 19.70
CA GLY A 434 -11.72 -11.70 20.34
C GLY A 434 -10.55 -11.54 19.38
N ALA A 435 -10.58 -12.23 18.23
CA ALA A 435 -9.55 -12.16 17.19
C ALA A 435 -10.05 -12.74 15.86
N ALA A 436 -9.38 -12.40 14.76
CA ALA A 436 -9.59 -13.03 13.47
C ALA A 436 -8.28 -13.36 12.73
N VAL A 437 -8.27 -14.47 12.02
CA VAL A 437 -7.16 -14.96 11.21
C VAL A 437 -7.61 -15.10 9.77
N ALA A 438 -6.94 -14.43 8.84
CA ALA A 438 -7.20 -14.58 7.41
C ALA A 438 -5.90 -14.92 6.67
N ILE A 439 -5.90 -16.07 5.99
CA ILE A 439 -4.74 -16.54 5.22
C ILE A 439 -5.01 -16.41 3.72
N SER A 440 -4.12 -15.72 3.00
CA SER A 440 -4.23 -15.40 1.57
C SER A 440 -5.62 -14.89 1.14
N PRO A 441 -6.25 -13.94 1.88
CA PRO A 441 -7.62 -13.48 1.55
C PRO A 441 -7.67 -12.70 0.23
N LEU A 442 -8.79 -12.84 -0.48
CA LEU A 442 -9.19 -11.91 -1.55
C LEU A 442 -10.02 -10.79 -0.92
N THR A 443 -9.46 -9.60 -0.77
CA THR A 443 -10.10 -8.50 -0.02
C THR A 443 -10.71 -7.45 -0.94
N ASP A 444 -10.29 -7.40 -2.20
CA ASP A 444 -10.76 -6.49 -3.22
C ASP A 444 -11.31 -7.23 -4.43
N LEU A 445 -12.62 -7.48 -4.42
CA LEU A 445 -13.33 -8.17 -5.49
C LEU A 445 -13.46 -7.33 -6.78
N THR A 446 -12.96 -6.09 -6.80
CA THR A 446 -12.77 -5.35 -8.07
C THR A 446 -11.59 -5.88 -8.89
N LEU A 447 -10.74 -6.72 -8.28
CA LEU A 447 -9.58 -7.35 -8.90
C LEU A 447 -8.51 -6.35 -9.37
N SER A 448 -8.39 -5.24 -8.62
CA SER A 448 -7.49 -4.13 -8.93
C SER A 448 -6.08 -4.26 -8.34
N SER A 449 -5.81 -5.31 -7.55
CA SER A 449 -4.50 -5.53 -6.92
C SER A 449 -3.40 -5.84 -7.96
N PRO A 450 -2.27 -5.12 -7.94
CA PRO A 450 -1.19 -5.32 -8.92
C PRO A 450 -0.60 -6.73 -8.92
N SER A 451 -0.54 -7.41 -7.77
CA SER A 451 -0.05 -8.79 -7.67
C SER A 451 -0.83 -9.80 -8.53
N LEU A 452 -2.09 -9.51 -8.89
CA LEU A 452 -2.88 -10.35 -9.81
C LEU A 452 -2.35 -10.31 -11.24
N ASP A 453 -1.74 -9.20 -11.65
CA ASP A 453 -1.18 -9.00 -13.00
C ASP A 453 0.30 -9.37 -13.09
N ALA A 454 0.99 -9.39 -11.95
CA ALA A 454 2.40 -9.73 -11.84
C ALA A 454 2.67 -11.24 -11.72
N ASP A 455 1.64 -12.08 -11.87
CA ASP A 455 1.77 -13.54 -11.84
C ASP A 455 2.74 -14.02 -12.93
N ASP A 456 3.84 -14.67 -12.51
CA ASP A 456 4.80 -15.28 -13.41
C ASP A 456 4.40 -16.72 -13.82
N GLY A 457 3.17 -17.12 -13.48
CA GLY A 457 2.59 -18.43 -13.75
C GLY A 457 3.06 -19.51 -12.79
N GLN A 458 3.71 -19.12 -11.69
CA GLN A 458 4.21 -20.07 -10.71
C GLN A 458 3.32 -20.22 -9.47
N ASP A 459 2.27 -19.42 -9.32
CA ASP A 459 1.27 -19.63 -8.27
C ASP A 459 0.28 -20.77 -8.62
N VAL A 460 -0.41 -21.30 -7.63
CA VAL A 460 -1.49 -22.29 -7.79
C VAL A 460 -2.82 -21.66 -8.24
N LEU A 461 -2.91 -20.33 -8.13
CA LEU A 461 -4.04 -19.51 -8.52
C LEU A 461 -3.61 -18.55 -9.64
N SER A 462 -4.54 -18.15 -10.50
CA SER A 462 -4.28 -17.20 -11.59
C SER A 462 -5.44 -16.24 -11.78
N ARG A 463 -5.20 -15.07 -12.37
CA ARG A 463 -6.23 -14.06 -12.64
C ARG A 463 -7.51 -14.63 -13.29
N PRO A 464 -7.45 -15.44 -14.36
CA PRO A 464 -8.67 -15.99 -14.97
C PRO A 464 -9.51 -16.84 -14.01
N VAL A 465 -8.87 -17.55 -13.07
CA VAL A 465 -9.57 -18.31 -12.04
C VAL A 465 -10.23 -17.35 -11.06
N VAL A 466 -9.51 -16.32 -10.59
CA VAL A 466 -10.04 -15.32 -9.65
C VAL A 466 -11.22 -14.55 -10.25
N GLU A 467 -11.16 -14.16 -11.51
CA GLU A 467 -12.25 -13.51 -12.24
C GLU A 467 -13.51 -14.37 -12.28
N ARG A 468 -13.35 -15.66 -12.60
CA ARG A 468 -14.45 -16.61 -12.68
C ARG A 468 -15.12 -16.81 -11.33
N ILE A 469 -14.36 -17.09 -10.26
CA ILE A 469 -14.92 -17.32 -8.93
C ILE A 469 -15.59 -16.05 -8.36
N THR A 470 -15.00 -14.88 -8.61
CA THR A 470 -15.54 -13.60 -8.17
C THR A 470 -16.87 -13.30 -8.86
N ALA A 471 -16.94 -13.52 -10.18
CA ALA A 471 -18.17 -13.33 -10.94
C ALA A 471 -19.30 -14.26 -10.47
N GLN A 472 -18.98 -15.54 -10.21
CA GLN A 472 -19.97 -16.51 -9.72
C GLN A 472 -20.44 -16.19 -8.30
N TYR A 473 -19.53 -15.80 -7.41
CA TYR A 473 -19.86 -15.44 -6.05
C TYR A 473 -20.71 -14.17 -5.98
N LEU A 474 -20.29 -13.09 -6.66
CA LEU A 474 -21.03 -11.83 -6.63
C LEU A 474 -22.39 -11.92 -7.33
N ALA A 475 -22.50 -12.69 -8.41
CA ALA A 475 -23.73 -12.86 -9.19
C ALA A 475 -24.47 -11.53 -9.50
N GLY A 476 -23.72 -10.47 -9.78
CA GLY A 476 -24.23 -9.12 -10.06
C GLY A 476 -24.19 -8.14 -8.88
N ALA A 477 -23.81 -8.59 -7.68
CA ALA A 477 -23.48 -7.69 -6.57
C ALA A 477 -22.27 -6.80 -6.93
N ARG A 478 -22.28 -5.57 -6.39
CA ARG A 478 -21.21 -4.60 -6.66
C ARG A 478 -19.89 -5.04 -6.03
N ALA A 479 -18.83 -5.09 -6.84
CA ALA A 479 -17.50 -5.51 -6.42
C ALA A 479 -16.75 -4.46 -5.57
N ASP A 480 -17.17 -3.20 -5.61
CA ASP A 480 -16.56 -2.04 -4.96
C ASP A 480 -17.30 -1.62 -3.68
N GLN A 481 -17.93 -2.58 -3.01
CA GLN A 481 -18.76 -2.34 -1.83
C GLN A 481 -18.49 -3.39 -0.75
N ALA A 482 -18.58 -2.96 0.50
CA ALA A 482 -18.57 -3.84 1.66
C ALA A 482 -20.01 -4.28 2.02
N PRO A 483 -20.19 -5.46 2.66
CA PRO A 483 -19.14 -6.34 3.18
C PRO A 483 -18.58 -7.33 2.15
N GLN A 484 -19.16 -7.49 0.96
CA GLN A 484 -18.72 -8.49 -0.03
C GLN A 484 -17.27 -8.32 -0.50
N SER A 485 -16.76 -7.09 -0.46
CA SER A 485 -15.39 -6.71 -0.81
C SER A 485 -14.79 -5.98 0.39
N PRO A 486 -14.23 -6.72 1.37
CA PRO A 486 -13.99 -6.20 2.71
C PRO A 486 -12.97 -5.05 2.75
N LEU A 487 -12.10 -4.89 1.76
CA LEU A 487 -11.17 -3.76 1.67
C LEU A 487 -11.90 -2.40 1.61
N HIS A 488 -13.13 -2.37 1.07
CA HIS A 488 -13.93 -1.16 0.91
C HIS A 488 -14.80 -0.83 2.14
N GLY A 489 -14.64 -1.56 3.24
CA GLY A 489 -15.41 -1.37 4.48
C GLY A 489 -14.77 -0.37 5.44
N ASP A 490 -15.57 0.13 6.39
CA ASP A 490 -15.01 0.81 7.56
C ASP A 490 -14.31 -0.23 8.45
N LEU A 491 -12.99 -0.12 8.61
CA LEU A 491 -12.18 -1.08 9.38
C LEU A 491 -12.00 -0.68 10.85
N ARG A 492 -12.46 0.51 11.28
CA ARG A 492 -12.30 0.96 12.67
C ARG A 492 -13.02 0.04 13.64
N GLY A 493 -12.40 -0.23 14.78
CA GLY A 493 -12.98 -1.06 15.83
C GLY A 493 -13.10 -2.55 15.50
N LEU A 494 -12.47 -3.02 14.42
CA LEU A 494 -12.29 -4.45 14.21
C LEU A 494 -11.37 -5.06 15.29
N PRO A 495 -11.52 -6.35 15.62
CA PRO A 495 -10.66 -7.01 16.60
C PRO A 495 -9.24 -7.22 16.07
N PRO A 496 -8.28 -7.64 16.92
CA PRO A 496 -6.94 -8.01 16.48
C PRO A 496 -6.95 -9.00 15.31
N LEU A 497 -6.12 -8.74 14.31
CA LEU A 497 -6.04 -9.49 13.06
C LEU A 497 -4.69 -10.16 12.89
N LEU A 498 -4.68 -11.44 12.54
CA LEU A 498 -3.54 -12.12 11.95
C LEU A 498 -3.80 -12.30 10.46
N LEU A 499 -3.01 -11.62 9.64
CA LEU A 499 -3.04 -11.69 8.19
C LEU A 499 -1.80 -12.44 7.71
N VAL A 500 -1.98 -13.44 6.86
CA VAL A 500 -0.89 -14.31 6.40
C VAL A 500 -0.92 -14.41 4.88
N ALA A 501 0.22 -14.26 4.22
CA ALA A 501 0.33 -14.48 2.77
C ALA A 501 1.71 -15.02 2.38
N GLY A 502 1.76 -15.79 1.29
CA GLY A 502 3.00 -16.11 0.60
C GLY A 502 3.46 -14.95 -0.28
N THR A 503 4.76 -14.70 -0.41
CA THR A 503 5.23 -13.58 -1.25
C THR A 503 5.26 -13.90 -2.75
N ALA A 504 4.94 -15.14 -3.13
CA ALA A 504 4.85 -15.59 -4.52
C ALA A 504 3.42 -16.03 -4.86
N GLU A 505 2.42 -15.33 -4.30
CA GLU A 505 1.00 -15.56 -4.55
C GLU A 505 0.35 -14.35 -5.24
N VAL A 506 -0.67 -14.60 -6.06
CA VAL A 506 -1.37 -13.56 -6.83
C VAL A 506 -2.24 -12.63 -5.95
N LEU A 507 -2.59 -13.07 -4.73
CA LEU A 507 -3.39 -12.30 -3.75
C LEU A 507 -2.53 -11.58 -2.70
N LEU A 508 -1.21 -11.49 -2.91
CA LEU A 508 -0.30 -10.84 -1.97
C LEU A 508 -0.70 -9.39 -1.67
N ASP A 509 -1.04 -8.61 -2.71
CA ASP A 509 -1.39 -7.20 -2.52
C ASP A 509 -2.76 -7.02 -1.88
N ASP A 510 -3.72 -7.94 -2.05
CA ASP A 510 -4.98 -7.93 -1.31
C ASP A 510 -4.74 -8.01 0.20
N THR A 511 -3.85 -8.91 0.63
CA THR A 511 -3.47 -9.08 2.03
C THR A 511 -2.76 -7.83 2.56
N ARG A 512 -1.77 -7.31 1.81
CA ARG A 512 -1.00 -6.12 2.21
C ARG A 512 -1.84 -4.86 2.28
N ARG A 513 -2.71 -4.63 1.28
CA ARG A 513 -3.59 -3.46 1.22
C ARG A 513 -4.58 -3.47 2.38
N PHE A 514 -5.17 -4.63 2.67
CA PHE A 514 -6.08 -4.76 3.81
C PHE A 514 -5.35 -4.55 5.15
N ALA A 515 -4.16 -5.15 5.33
CA ALA A 515 -3.35 -4.93 6.53
C ALA A 515 -3.03 -3.45 6.76
N ALA A 516 -2.58 -2.75 5.71
CA ALA A 516 -2.27 -1.33 5.77
C ALA A 516 -3.52 -0.49 6.09
N ALA A 517 -4.66 -0.79 5.46
CA ALA A 517 -5.92 -0.10 5.70
C ALA A 517 -6.43 -0.33 7.14
N ALA A 518 -6.35 -1.55 7.66
CA ALA A 518 -6.78 -1.89 9.01
C ALA A 518 -5.89 -1.22 10.07
N ALA A 519 -4.57 -1.31 9.90
CA ALA A 519 -3.61 -0.63 10.79
C ALA A 519 -3.81 0.90 10.77
N ALA A 520 -4.03 1.49 9.59
CA ALA A 520 -4.35 2.91 9.44
C ALA A 520 -5.67 3.31 10.15
N ALA A 521 -6.60 2.35 10.32
CA ALA A 521 -7.85 2.51 11.06
C ALA A 521 -7.72 2.25 12.58
N GLY A 522 -6.50 1.97 13.07
CA GLY A 522 -6.22 1.72 14.50
C GLY A 522 -6.48 0.28 14.96
N VAL A 523 -6.57 -0.67 14.02
CA VAL A 523 -6.72 -2.10 14.33
C VAL A 523 -5.36 -2.70 14.62
N GLU A 524 -5.25 -3.52 15.66
CA GLU A 524 -4.05 -4.33 15.90
C GLU A 524 -3.92 -5.42 14.82
N VAL A 525 -2.84 -5.37 14.05
CA VAL A 525 -2.58 -6.22 12.89
C VAL A 525 -1.23 -6.89 13.09
N THR A 526 -1.20 -8.21 12.92
CA THR A 526 0.04 -8.96 12.68
C THR A 526 0.00 -9.44 11.24
N LEU A 527 0.98 -9.05 10.43
CA LEU A 527 1.12 -9.46 9.03
C LEU A 527 2.34 -10.36 8.87
N ASP A 528 2.11 -11.63 8.56
CA ASP A 528 3.16 -12.60 8.29
C ASP A 528 3.28 -12.88 6.78
N LEU A 529 4.43 -12.53 6.21
CA LEU A 529 4.76 -12.71 4.81
C LEU A 529 5.79 -13.83 4.65
N TYR A 530 5.38 -14.95 4.04
CA TYR A 530 6.21 -16.14 3.88
C TYR A 530 6.96 -16.11 2.54
N GLU A 531 8.29 -16.00 2.61
CA GLU A 531 9.12 -15.76 1.42
C GLU A 531 9.02 -16.91 0.41
N GLY A 532 8.73 -16.58 -0.85
CA GLY A 532 8.65 -17.53 -1.97
C GLY A 532 7.45 -18.49 -1.93
N MET A 533 6.59 -18.41 -0.92
CA MET A 533 5.45 -19.31 -0.79
C MET A 533 4.29 -18.96 -1.74
N PRO A 534 3.58 -19.97 -2.29
CA PRO A 534 2.41 -19.78 -3.15
C PRO A 534 1.14 -19.51 -2.33
N HIS A 535 0.03 -19.25 -3.03
CA HIS A 535 -1.29 -19.04 -2.46
C HIS A 535 -1.69 -20.21 -1.54
N ALA A 536 -2.18 -19.89 -0.35
CA ALA A 536 -2.63 -20.87 0.64
C ALA A 536 -1.59 -21.96 0.99
N PHE A 537 -0.28 -21.63 0.96
CA PHE A 537 0.81 -22.58 1.25
C PHE A 537 0.64 -23.37 2.56
N HIS A 538 0.02 -22.76 3.58
CA HIS A 538 -0.24 -23.36 4.88
C HIS A 538 -1.09 -24.65 4.79
N LEU A 539 -1.87 -24.88 3.73
CA LEU A 539 -2.57 -26.14 3.51
C LEU A 539 -1.61 -27.34 3.39
N SER A 540 -0.32 -27.11 3.11
CA SER A 540 0.69 -28.17 3.13
C SER A 540 0.95 -28.80 4.52
N VAL A 541 0.40 -28.23 5.61
CA VAL A 541 0.39 -28.87 6.95
C VAL A 541 -0.38 -30.19 7.00
N LEU A 542 -1.20 -30.45 5.98
CA LEU A 542 -2.04 -31.63 5.86
C LEU A 542 -1.30 -32.85 5.30
N ALA A 543 -0.12 -32.64 4.71
CA ALA A 543 0.72 -33.74 4.24
C ALA A 543 1.16 -34.64 5.40
N GLN A 544 1.46 -35.90 5.08
CA GLN A 544 2.00 -36.87 6.05
C GLN A 544 3.29 -36.36 6.71
N GLU A 545 4.17 -35.75 5.91
CA GLU A 545 5.38 -35.07 6.34
C GLU A 545 5.29 -33.59 5.95
N PRO A 546 4.70 -32.73 6.80
CA PRO A 546 4.55 -31.32 6.51
C PRO A 546 5.89 -30.61 6.29
N PRO A 547 6.01 -29.74 5.27
CA PRO A 547 7.17 -28.86 5.14
C PRO A 547 7.39 -28.00 6.39
N ALA A 548 8.65 -27.70 6.73
CA ALA A 548 9.01 -26.94 7.92
C ALA A 548 8.37 -25.54 7.94
N VAL A 549 8.28 -24.89 6.78
CA VAL A 549 7.61 -23.60 6.61
C VAL A 549 6.11 -23.65 6.97
N ALA A 550 5.44 -24.77 6.67
CA ALA A 550 4.04 -24.99 7.00
C ALA A 550 3.84 -25.21 8.51
N MET A 551 4.73 -25.97 9.15
CA MET A 551 4.72 -26.13 10.60
C MET A 551 5.06 -24.82 11.33
N THR A 552 5.87 -23.96 10.73
CA THR A 552 6.16 -22.63 11.25
C THR A 552 4.91 -21.76 11.32
N PHE A 553 3.99 -21.88 10.36
CA PHE A 553 2.67 -21.24 10.44
C PHE A 553 1.88 -21.67 11.68
N LEU A 554 1.73 -22.98 11.93
CA LEU A 554 0.98 -23.44 13.10
C LEU A 554 1.60 -22.96 14.42
N ARG A 555 2.94 -22.95 14.52
CA ARG A 555 3.64 -22.44 15.70
C ARG A 555 3.37 -20.94 15.90
N ARG A 556 3.50 -20.14 14.85
CA ARG A 556 3.26 -18.69 14.92
C ARG A 556 1.80 -18.36 15.23
N LEU A 557 0.86 -19.09 14.65
CA LEU A 557 -0.56 -19.00 15.00
C LEU A 557 -0.76 -19.28 16.50
N SER A 558 -0.11 -20.32 17.02
CA SER A 558 -0.19 -20.70 18.42
C SER A 558 0.39 -19.62 19.37
N ASP A 559 1.50 -19.00 18.97
CA ASP A 559 2.16 -17.93 19.72
C ASP A 559 1.34 -16.62 19.70
N TRP A 560 0.59 -16.38 18.62
CA TRP A 560 -0.24 -15.19 18.44
C TRP A 560 -1.60 -15.29 19.14
N CYS A 561 -2.16 -16.49 19.28
CA CYS A 561 -3.51 -16.69 19.81
C CYS A 561 -3.69 -16.06 21.22
N PRO A 562 -4.69 -15.17 21.40
CA PRO A 562 -4.97 -14.58 22.71
C PRO A 562 -5.33 -15.63 23.77
N GLY A 563 -4.96 -15.40 25.03
CA GLY A 563 -5.46 -16.18 26.18
C GLY A 563 -4.80 -17.54 26.45
N ARG A 564 -3.83 -17.97 25.62
CA ARG A 564 -3.11 -19.23 25.83
C ARG A 564 -2.06 -19.06 26.94
N SER A 565 -2.15 -19.84 28.01
CA SER A 565 -1.11 -19.87 29.05
C SER A 565 0.14 -20.56 28.46
N ARG A 566 1.31 -19.90 28.50
CA ARG A 566 2.58 -20.50 28.01
C ARG A 566 3.02 -21.70 28.82
#